data_AF-J3BN78-F1
#
_entry.id   AF-J3BN78-F1
#
_cell.length_a   1.000
_cell.length_b   1.000
_cell.length_c   1.000
_cell.angle_alpha   90.00
_cell.angle_beta   90.00
_cell.angle_gamma   90.00
#
_symmetry.space_group_name_H-M   'P 1'
#
loop_
_entity.id
_entity.type
_entity.pdbx_description
1 polymer ?
#
loop_
_entity_poly.entity_id
_entity_poly.type
_entity_poly.pdbx_seq_one_letter_code
_entity_poly.pdbx_strand_id
1 'polypeptide(L)'
;MRTVEEWIGRTDDAAIPPRVRLRVFEKFGGICQLSGRKIMVGEEWDLDHIKALWRGGEHRESNLQPVLKQPHREKSAAEQSDQAKCDRVRKKHLGIWPQSKAKIRGGGFRKTRDV
;
A
#
# COMPACT_ATOMS: atom_id res chain seq x y z
N MET A 1 12.17 -21.37 25.30
CA MET A 1 11.18 -21.01 24.26
C MET A 1 11.72 -21.50 22.93
N ARG A 2 10.95 -22.25 22.12
CA ARG A 2 11.43 -22.75 20.82
C ARG A 2 11.61 -21.57 19.85
N THR A 3 12.70 -21.57 19.09
CA THR A 3 12.85 -20.65 17.95
C THR A 3 11.87 -21.07 16.88
N VAL A 4 10.99 -20.16 16.47
CA VAL A 4 10.05 -20.42 15.37
C VAL A 4 10.50 -19.62 14.18
N GLU A 5 10.64 -20.29 13.04
CA GLU A 5 10.98 -19.62 11.80
C GLU A 5 9.90 -18.61 11.40
N GLU A 6 10.35 -17.49 10.88
CA GLU A 6 9.49 -16.45 10.34
C GLU A 6 8.67 -17.02 9.17
N TRP A 7 7.41 -16.64 9.10
CA TRP A 7 6.63 -16.96 7.93
C TRP A 7 6.91 -16.00 6.77
N ILE A 8 7.24 -16.58 5.62
CA ILE A 8 7.38 -15.89 4.33
C ILE A 8 6.39 -16.55 3.36
N GLY A 9 5.54 -15.74 2.73
CA GLY A 9 4.58 -16.20 1.74
C GLY A 9 5.30 -16.74 0.50
N ARG A 10 4.78 -17.84 -0.07
CA ARG A 10 5.29 -18.38 -1.34
C ARG A 10 5.03 -17.43 -2.51
N THR A 11 3.92 -16.70 -2.43
CA THR A 11 3.45 -15.72 -3.41
C THR A 11 2.84 -14.54 -2.66
N ASP A 12 2.71 -13.41 -3.36
CA ASP A 12 2.12 -12.19 -2.81
C ASP A 12 0.64 -12.34 -2.45
N ASP A 13 -0.06 -13.29 -3.06
CA ASP A 13 -1.47 -13.62 -2.82
C ASP A 13 -1.67 -14.79 -1.84
N ALA A 14 -0.60 -15.32 -1.23
CA ALA A 14 -0.71 -16.46 -0.34
C ALA A 14 -1.55 -16.10 0.90
N ALA A 15 -2.52 -16.95 1.25
CA ALA A 15 -3.30 -16.76 2.46
C ALA A 15 -2.41 -16.83 3.70
N ILE A 16 -2.50 -15.81 4.57
CA ILE A 16 -1.71 -15.75 5.80
C ILE A 16 -2.22 -16.81 6.79
N PRO A 17 -1.38 -17.79 7.21
CA PRO A 17 -1.83 -18.87 8.08
C PRO A 17 -2.36 -18.38 9.42
N PRO A 18 -3.36 -19.05 10.03
CA PRO A 18 -3.92 -18.65 11.33
C PRO A 18 -2.87 -18.53 12.45
N ARG A 19 -1.86 -19.41 12.45
CA ARG A 19 -0.73 -19.34 13.40
C ARG A 19 0.04 -18.01 13.32
N VAL A 20 0.21 -17.47 12.11
CA VAL A 20 0.91 -16.20 11.88
C VAL A 20 0.02 -15.04 12.29
N ARG A 21 -1.28 -15.11 11.99
CA ARG A 21 -2.26 -14.12 12.46
C ARG A 21 -2.22 -13.95 13.97
N LEU A 22 -2.20 -15.06 14.71
CA LEU A 22 -2.09 -15.03 16.17
C LEU A 22 -0.78 -14.39 16.64
N ARG A 23 0.37 -14.83 16.11
CA ARG A 23 1.68 -14.27 16.47
C ARG A 23 1.78 -12.77 16.22
N VAL A 24 1.31 -12.30 15.07
CA VAL A 24 1.31 -10.87 14.74
C VAL A 24 0.38 -10.11 15.69
N PHE A 25 -0.80 -10.63 15.98
CA PHE A 25 -1.71 -10.00 16.94
C PHE A 25 -1.07 -9.86 18.34
N GLU A 26 -0.45 -10.93 18.84
CA GLU A 26 0.24 -10.96 20.14
C GLU A 26 1.46 -10.02 20.17
N LYS A 27 2.28 -10.03 19.10
CA LYS A 27 3.46 -9.16 18.94
C LYS A 27 3.11 -7.68 19.11
N PHE A 28 1.96 -7.27 18.60
CA PHE A 28 1.47 -5.89 18.66
C PHE A 28 0.47 -5.65 19.81
N GLY A 29 0.36 -6.59 20.76
CA GLY A 29 -0.49 -6.45 21.95
C GLY A 29 -1.99 -6.33 21.65
N GLY A 30 -2.44 -6.81 20.48
CA GLY A 30 -3.80 -6.63 20.01
C GLY A 30 -4.16 -5.18 19.73
N ILE A 31 -3.19 -4.33 19.40
CA ILE A 31 -3.40 -2.91 19.09
C ILE A 31 -3.39 -2.71 17.59
N CYS A 32 -4.41 -2.01 17.07
CA CYS A 32 -4.45 -1.56 15.70
C CYS A 32 -3.29 -0.60 15.44
N GLN A 33 -2.40 -0.94 14.50
CA GLN A 33 -1.21 -0.13 14.25
C GLN A 33 -1.49 1.16 13.45
N LEU A 34 -2.67 1.28 12.84
CA LEU A 34 -3.07 2.50 12.12
C LEU A 34 -3.79 3.51 13.02
N SER A 35 -4.60 3.05 13.96
CA SER A 35 -5.37 3.94 14.85
C SER A 35 -4.82 4.03 16.27
N GLY A 36 -3.90 3.15 16.68
CA GLY A 36 -3.39 3.06 18.04
C GLY A 36 -4.38 2.50 19.08
N ARG A 37 -5.60 2.14 18.65
CA ARG A 37 -6.66 1.59 19.50
C ARG A 37 -6.47 0.08 19.72
N LYS A 38 -6.78 -0.39 20.93
CA LYS A 38 -6.91 -1.83 21.21
C LYS A 38 -8.07 -2.45 20.42
N ILE A 39 -7.80 -3.55 19.72
CA ILE A 39 -8.79 -4.35 19.01
C ILE A 39 -9.59 -5.15 20.04
N MET A 40 -10.89 -4.91 20.08
CA MET A 40 -11.79 -5.55 21.03
C MET A 40 -12.35 -6.88 20.48
N VAL A 41 -12.84 -7.72 21.38
CA VAL A 41 -13.46 -9.00 21.00
C VAL A 41 -14.67 -8.73 20.10
N GLY A 42 -14.76 -9.46 18.99
CA GLY A 42 -15.84 -9.31 18.01
C GLY A 42 -15.62 -8.22 16.96
N GLU A 43 -14.56 -7.41 17.08
CA GLU A 43 -14.22 -6.45 16.02
C GLU A 43 -13.55 -7.15 14.83
N GLU A 44 -13.93 -6.75 13.62
CA GLU A 44 -13.27 -7.21 12.40
C GLU A 44 -11.92 -6.50 12.23
N TRP A 45 -10.87 -7.31 12.06
CA TRP A 45 -9.50 -6.84 11.83
C TRP A 45 -8.78 -7.72 10.81
N ASP A 46 -7.87 -7.10 10.09
CA ASP A 46 -7.06 -7.71 9.05
C ASP A 46 -5.57 -7.55 9.35
N LEU A 47 -4.76 -8.28 8.59
CA LEU A 47 -3.33 -8.07 8.54
C LEU A 47 -3.00 -7.21 7.33
N ASP A 48 -2.34 -6.10 7.59
CA ASP A 48 -1.90 -5.14 6.60
C ASP A 48 -0.37 -5.17 6.48
N HIS A 49 0.12 -4.91 5.27
CA HIS A 49 1.56 -4.79 5.05
C HIS A 49 2.04 -3.43 5.54
N ILE A 50 2.96 -3.39 6.50
CA ILE A 50 3.58 -2.15 7.01
C ILE A 50 4.12 -1.33 5.84
N LYS A 51 4.88 -2.00 4.96
CA LYS A 51 5.29 -1.50 3.66
C LYS A 51 4.51 -2.23 2.57
N ALA A 52 3.75 -1.50 1.77
CA ALA A 52 2.98 -2.06 0.65
C ALA A 52 3.89 -2.81 -0.35
N LEU A 53 3.39 -3.91 -0.92
CA LEU A 53 4.15 -4.77 -1.85
C LEU A 53 4.67 -4.00 -3.08
N TRP A 54 3.83 -3.14 -3.68
CA TRP A 54 4.22 -2.32 -4.84
C TRP A 54 5.32 -1.30 -4.52
N ARG A 55 5.53 -0.96 -3.23
CA ARG A 55 6.64 -0.12 -2.76
C ARG A 55 7.88 -0.94 -2.37
N GLY A 56 7.94 -2.22 -2.74
CA GLY A 56 9.00 -3.14 -2.35
C GLY A 56 8.88 -3.61 -0.90
N GLY A 57 7.65 -3.78 -0.42
CA GLY A 57 7.37 -4.56 0.78
C GLY A 57 7.35 -6.05 0.47
N GLU A 58 7.64 -6.87 1.47
CA GLU A 58 7.67 -8.33 1.33
C GLU A 58 6.41 -8.95 1.95
N HIS A 59 5.92 -10.04 1.37
CA HIS A 59 4.80 -10.80 1.93
C HIS A 59 5.29 -11.73 3.05
N ARG A 60 5.70 -11.15 4.19
CA ARG A 60 6.28 -11.87 5.33
C ARG A 60 5.81 -11.31 6.66
N GLU A 61 5.90 -12.13 7.70
CA GLU A 61 5.42 -11.80 9.04
C GLU A 61 6.03 -10.53 9.66
N SER A 62 7.31 -10.26 9.42
CA SER A 62 7.94 -9.02 9.91
C SER A 62 7.36 -7.75 9.27
N ASN A 63 6.75 -7.86 8.09
CA ASN A 63 6.10 -6.77 7.37
C ASN A 63 4.57 -6.76 7.59
N LEU A 64 4.02 -7.57 8.49
CA LEU A 64 2.58 -7.61 8.76
C LEU A 64 2.25 -6.96 10.10
N GLN A 65 1.11 -6.26 10.14
CA GLN A 65 0.58 -5.63 11.35
C GLN A 65 -0.95 -5.82 11.46
N PRO A 66 -1.50 -5.94 12.68
CA PRO A 66 -2.94 -6.03 12.86
C PRO A 66 -3.57 -4.64 12.75
N VAL A 67 -4.63 -4.55 11.96
CA VAL A 67 -5.34 -3.30 11.69
C VAL A 67 -6.84 -3.51 11.69
N LEU A 68 -7.57 -2.53 12.19
CA LEU A 68 -9.03 -2.51 12.11
C LEU A 68 -9.46 -2.23 10.67
N LYS A 69 -10.59 -2.81 10.27
CA LYS A 69 -11.10 -2.76 8.88
C LYS A 69 -11.30 -1.35 8.34
N GLN A 70 -11.80 -0.42 9.17
CA GLN A 70 -12.02 0.96 8.75
C GLN A 70 -10.70 1.73 8.50
N PRO A 71 -9.77 1.85 9.46
CA PRO A 71 -8.44 2.43 9.20
C PRO A 71 -7.69 1.75 8.05
N HIS A 72 -7.83 0.42 7.93
CA HIS A 72 -7.22 -0.33 6.83
C HIS A 72 -7.74 0.16 5.47
N ARG A 73 -9.06 0.27 5.31
CA ARG A 73 -9.68 0.76 4.07
C ARG A 73 -9.23 2.17 3.71
N GLU A 74 -9.11 3.06 4.70
CA GLU A 74 -8.63 4.43 4.50
C GLU A 74 -7.18 4.45 3.99
N LYS A 75 -6.29 3.67 4.63
CA LYS A 75 -4.91 3.48 4.15
C LYS A 75 -4.88 2.92 2.72
N SER A 76 -5.60 1.83 2.45
CA SER A 76 -5.61 1.21 1.12
C SER A 76 -6.08 2.16 0.03
N ALA A 77 -7.09 2.99 0.30
CA ALA A 77 -7.60 3.99 -0.65
C ALA A 77 -6.54 5.07 -0.96
N ALA A 78 -5.82 5.54 0.06
CA ALA A 78 -4.74 6.49 -0.11
C ALA A 78 -3.58 5.89 -0.93
N GLU A 79 -3.16 4.67 -0.58
CA GLU A 79 -2.07 3.98 -1.28
C GLU A 79 -2.40 3.67 -2.74
N GLN A 80 -3.64 3.25 -3.03
CA GLN A 80 -4.09 3.02 -4.40
C GLN A 80 -4.11 4.31 -5.22
N SER A 81 -4.49 5.43 -4.61
CA SER A 81 -4.46 6.74 -5.27
C SER A 81 -3.04 7.16 -5.63
N ASP A 82 -2.09 6.96 -4.71
CA ASP A 82 -0.67 7.20 -4.95
C ASP A 82 -0.11 6.30 -6.04
N GLN A 83 -0.40 4.99 -5.98
CA GLN A 83 0.06 4.01 -6.97
C GLN A 83 -0.45 4.39 -8.37
N ALA A 84 -1.73 4.71 -8.50
CA ALA A 84 -2.33 5.11 -9.77
C ALA A 84 -1.66 6.37 -10.35
N LYS A 85 -1.28 7.33 -9.50
CA LYS A 85 -0.53 8.52 -9.92
C LYS A 85 0.87 8.14 -10.41
N CYS A 86 1.61 7.33 -9.67
CA CYS A 86 2.94 6.86 -10.05
C CYS A 86 2.90 6.10 -11.38
N ASP A 87 1.96 5.17 -11.53
CA ASP A 87 1.78 4.41 -12.77
C ASP A 87 1.44 5.30 -13.96
N ARG A 88 0.57 6.30 -13.76
CA ARG A 88 0.25 7.29 -14.81
C ARG A 88 1.48 8.09 -15.22
N VAL A 89 2.29 8.57 -14.27
CA VAL A 89 3.53 9.31 -14.56
C VAL A 89 4.52 8.42 -15.31
N ARG A 90 4.71 7.18 -14.86
CA ARG A 90 5.57 6.19 -15.52
C ARG A 90 5.09 5.91 -16.95
N LYS A 91 3.79 5.70 -17.15
CA LYS A 91 3.19 5.48 -18.47
C LYS A 91 3.42 6.66 -19.42
N LYS A 92 3.33 7.90 -18.91
CA LYS A 92 3.63 9.11 -19.71
C LYS A 92 5.10 9.16 -20.12
N HIS A 93 6.01 8.87 -19.18
CA HIS A 93 7.44 8.87 -19.45
C HIS A 93 7.85 7.79 -20.46
N LEU A 94 7.21 6.62 -20.41
CA LEU A 94 7.42 5.52 -21.35
C LEU A 94 6.69 5.70 -22.70
N GLY A 95 5.93 6.78 -22.89
CA GLY A 95 5.20 7.04 -24.13
C GLY A 95 3.97 6.15 -24.38
N ILE A 96 3.62 5.26 -23.46
CA ILE A 96 2.44 4.35 -23.55
C ILE A 96 1.14 5.00 -23.08
N TRP A 97 1.21 6.19 -22.48
CA TRP A 97 0.03 6.93 -22.09
C TRP A 97 -0.69 7.52 -23.32
N PRO A 98 -2.02 7.37 -23.46
CA PRO A 98 -2.75 7.91 -24.60
C PRO A 98 -2.50 9.40 -24.79
N GLN A 99 -2.21 9.79 -26.03
CA GLN A 99 -2.01 11.19 -26.38
C GLN A 99 -3.31 11.97 -26.16
N SER A 100 -3.18 13.19 -25.65
CA SER A 100 -4.34 14.07 -25.49
C SER A 100 -4.93 14.38 -26.87
N LYS A 101 -6.22 14.10 -27.04
CA LYS A 101 -6.99 14.55 -28.22
C LYS A 101 -7.21 16.07 -28.19
N ALA A 102 -7.23 16.65 -27.00
CA ALA A 102 -7.31 18.10 -26.79
C ALA A 102 -5.89 18.69 -26.82
N LYS A 103 -5.43 19.05 -28.02
CA LYS A 103 -4.23 19.87 -28.18
C LYS A 103 -4.57 21.32 -27.82
N ILE A 104 -3.75 21.95 -26.99
CA ILE A 104 -3.90 23.37 -26.65
C ILE A 104 -3.71 24.18 -27.94
N ARG A 105 -4.77 24.87 -28.38
CA ARG A 105 -4.74 25.80 -29.52
C ARG A 105 -4.36 27.19 -29.01
N GLY A 106 -3.17 27.33 -28.44
CA GLY A 106 -2.66 28.60 -27.93
C GLY A 106 -1.83 29.35 -28.97
N GLY A 107 -1.83 30.68 -28.94
CA GLY A 107 -1.14 31.56 -29.90
C GLY A 107 0.39 31.62 -29.81
N GLY A 108 1.03 30.58 -29.26
CA GLY A 108 2.47 30.59 -28.95
C GLY A 108 2.83 31.51 -27.78
N PHE A 109 4.01 31.31 -27.20
CA PHE A 109 4.55 32.25 -26.23
C PHE A 109 5.02 33.51 -26.97
N ARG A 110 4.60 34.69 -26.50
CA ARG A 110 5.09 35.96 -27.07
C ARG A 110 6.60 36.03 -26.90
N LYS A 111 7.33 36.38 -27.97
CA LYS A 111 8.75 36.70 -27.85
C LYS A 111 8.89 37.92 -26.96
N THR A 112 9.69 37.80 -25.90
CA THR A 112 9.98 38.88 -24.94
C THR A 112 11.33 39.53 -25.17
N ARG A 113 12.08 39.07 -26.18
CA ARG A 113 13.41 39.59 -26.53
C ARG A 113 13.48 39.83 -28.04
N ASP A 114 14.14 40.92 -28.42
CA ASP A 114 14.35 41.35 -29.81
C ASP A 114 15.55 40.61 -30.45
N VAL A 115 15.48 39.28 -30.46
CA VAL A 115 16.40 38.42 -31.23
C VAL A 115 15.64 37.50 -32.21
#